data_AF-H2L0A5-F1
#
_entry.id   AF-H2L0A5-F1
#
_cell.length_a   1.000
_cell.length_b   1.000
_cell.length_c   1.000
_cell.angle_alpha   90.00
_cell.angle_beta   90.00
_cell.angle_gamma   90.00
#
_symmetry.space_group_name_H-M   'P 1'
#
loop_
_entity.id
_entity.type
_entity.pdbx_description
1 polymer ?
#
loop_
_entity_poly.entity_id
_entity_poly.type
_entity_poly.pdbx_seq_one_letter_code
_entity_poly.pdbx_strand_id
1 'polypeptide(L)'
;MATNKGHLVVLTPKKQDSDHNIVKIHREETAKSDKVLHIGGGSYAGLIINRYEEKSNFVFSESTADVSLSFSVHLSNKNHQKQVQEKRSLFFKLRKSVELDVGRLVVHKFFKNLLSNLPGDYVSFMKRAMTLLQKDYTEIVELVIDYKIVEESDQVTIPDATQYDSGSELEEVTVGHVQEILEHAFPNGLPTCAISECLRCSDEETLAFLAELETSGIVRMVEDEWIRVDTKKVDESIEAHRNAAAAASTSAGNGLSEQPTVAIISCLFVEKQAIDALIEESSTIHKYKSGGDSNVYTLGRIGAHRVVATKLALIGDSREAITSAGSITTRLLGNFQNIEHVFIVGVAGAVPHFTDATLHARLGDVIVSASRPHQYVYAHDLLFNRQTEQITGFAIRNWDADDKTIEKIVETGGEELLSAWNSATDEAIALLTSSAGDVEWKAPPTSTDVLAMTVSKGNVVVMPHPNADTKTGPEIHLGTVGAMSAMKKYEKWDGEEDSLAKVRETFAESFGIRCIDAGFDSVVGAVVGSCVRSWALIRGISDYDYGQSRAGKVWQAHAAARAAGMARCIIEKLPKSA
;
A
#
# COMPACT_ATOMS: atom_id res chain seq x y z
N MET A 1 51.99 -20.03 2.87
CA MET A 1 51.37 -18.69 3.05
C MET A 1 50.19 -18.87 3.98
N ALA A 2 50.29 -18.33 5.19
CA ALA A 2 49.22 -18.43 6.19
C ALA A 2 48.06 -17.52 5.76
N THR A 3 47.00 -18.13 5.23
CA THR A 3 45.73 -17.44 4.96
C THR A 3 45.03 -17.19 6.29
N ASN A 4 44.63 -15.95 6.54
CA ASN A 4 43.84 -15.54 7.71
C ASN A 4 42.76 -16.58 8.04
N LYS A 5 42.68 -16.99 9.31
CA LYS A 5 41.49 -17.68 9.84
C LYS A 5 40.31 -16.73 9.67
N GLY A 6 39.42 -16.97 8.71
CA GLY A 6 38.30 -16.07 8.44
C GLY A 6 37.40 -16.52 7.30
N HIS A 7 36.25 -17.11 7.66
CA HIS A 7 35.00 -17.26 6.91
C HIS A 7 35.10 -17.42 5.38
N LEU A 8 35.54 -18.60 4.91
CA LEU A 8 35.40 -18.96 3.49
C LEU A 8 33.92 -19.13 3.15
N VAL A 9 33.51 -18.72 1.94
CA VAL A 9 32.17 -18.97 1.41
C VAL A 9 32.29 -19.96 0.27
N VAL A 10 31.65 -21.11 0.41
CA VAL A 10 31.79 -22.25 -0.47
C VAL A 10 30.47 -22.49 -1.20
N LEU A 11 30.51 -22.52 -2.53
CA LEU A 11 29.41 -22.94 -3.39
C LEU A 11 29.62 -24.37 -3.85
N THR A 12 28.61 -25.21 -3.64
CA THR A 12 28.61 -26.62 -4.05
C THR A 12 27.33 -26.92 -4.82
N PRO A 13 27.40 -27.25 -6.12
CA PRO A 13 26.26 -27.77 -6.86
C PRO A 13 25.83 -29.11 -6.24
N LYS A 14 24.53 -29.27 -6.00
CA LYS A 14 23.93 -30.47 -5.41
C LYS A 14 23.09 -31.25 -6.40
N LYS A 15 22.53 -30.58 -7.40
CA LYS A 15 21.76 -31.17 -8.49
C LYS A 15 21.96 -30.34 -9.75
N GLN A 16 22.14 -30.99 -10.90
CA GLN A 16 22.34 -30.33 -12.19
C GLN A 16 21.56 -31.03 -13.30
N ASP A 17 20.34 -30.57 -13.57
CA ASP A 17 19.48 -31.05 -14.66
C ASP A 17 19.09 -29.89 -15.61
N SER A 18 18.46 -30.21 -16.74
CA SER A 18 18.03 -29.21 -17.74
C SER A 18 16.95 -28.24 -17.23
N ASP A 19 16.16 -28.67 -16.25
CA ASP A 19 14.97 -27.99 -15.75
C ASP A 19 14.97 -27.79 -14.22
N HIS A 20 15.89 -28.44 -13.50
CA HIS A 20 15.95 -28.39 -12.04
C HIS A 20 17.41 -28.41 -11.55
N ASN A 21 17.85 -27.33 -10.91
CA ASN A 21 19.19 -27.19 -10.38
C ASN A 21 19.16 -26.81 -8.90
N ILE A 22 20.02 -27.43 -8.08
CA ILE A 22 20.13 -27.07 -6.66
C ILE A 22 21.58 -26.71 -6.35
N VAL A 23 21.76 -25.55 -5.72
CA VAL A 23 23.07 -25.02 -5.33
C VAL A 23 23.07 -24.73 -3.83
N LYS A 24 24.09 -25.20 -3.12
CA LYS A 24 24.31 -24.90 -1.71
C LYS A 24 25.49 -23.94 -1.57
N ILE A 25 25.27 -22.82 -0.90
CA ILE A 25 26.29 -21.84 -0.51
C ILE A 25 26.37 -21.84 1.01
N HIS A 26 27.54 -22.13 1.59
CA HIS A 26 27.71 -22.17 3.04
C HIS A 26 29.09 -21.67 3.46
N ARG A 27 29.23 -21.38 4.76
CA ARG A 27 30.51 -20.97 5.33
C ARG A 27 31.35 -22.16 5.77
N GLU A 28 32.66 -22.12 5.50
CA GLU A 28 33.63 -23.09 6.01
C GLU A 28 34.86 -22.39 6.60
N GLU A 29 35.52 -23.06 7.55
CA GLU A 29 36.77 -22.56 8.14
C GLU A 29 37.98 -22.91 7.27
N THR A 30 37.94 -24.04 6.57
CA THR A 30 39.04 -24.57 5.76
C THR A 30 38.53 -25.16 4.46
N ALA A 31 39.17 -24.79 3.34
CA ALA A 31 38.89 -25.37 2.04
C ALA A 31 39.26 -26.86 2.01
N LYS A 32 38.32 -27.75 1.66
CA LYS A 32 38.61 -29.17 1.42
C LYS A 32 39.19 -29.37 0.02
N SER A 33 40.50 -29.57 -0.07
CA SER A 33 41.26 -29.53 -1.33
C SER A 33 40.82 -30.53 -2.41
N ASP A 34 40.21 -31.65 -2.01
CA ASP A 34 39.79 -32.73 -2.91
C ASP A 34 38.57 -32.35 -3.77
N LYS A 35 37.71 -31.44 -3.28
CA LYS A 35 36.44 -31.06 -3.95
C LYS A 35 36.50 -29.73 -4.68
N VAL A 36 37.53 -28.94 -4.46
CA VAL A 36 37.66 -27.59 -5.03
C VAL A 36 37.82 -27.68 -6.56
N LEU A 37 36.98 -26.93 -7.25
CA LEU A 37 37.08 -26.64 -8.69
C LEU A 37 37.80 -25.31 -8.91
N HIS A 38 37.45 -24.28 -8.13
CA HIS A 38 37.99 -22.94 -8.30
C HIS A 38 38.07 -22.19 -6.97
N ILE A 39 39.11 -21.36 -6.83
CA ILE A 39 39.30 -20.45 -5.70
C ILE A 39 39.37 -19.03 -6.27
N GLY A 40 38.50 -18.15 -5.79
CA GLY A 40 38.48 -16.75 -6.22
C GLY A 40 39.78 -16.02 -5.86
N GLY A 41 40.26 -15.20 -6.79
CA GLY A 41 41.41 -14.31 -6.59
C GLY A 41 40.99 -12.84 -6.43
N GLY A 42 41.93 -11.99 -6.02
CA GLY A 42 41.72 -10.53 -5.94
C GLY A 42 40.55 -10.16 -5.03
N SER A 43 39.58 -9.41 -5.57
CA SER A 43 38.38 -8.97 -4.85
C SER A 43 37.39 -10.09 -4.48
N TYR A 44 37.64 -11.32 -4.96
CA TYR A 44 36.87 -12.53 -4.66
C TYR A 44 37.65 -13.54 -3.81
N ALA A 45 38.78 -13.11 -3.21
CA ALA A 45 39.55 -13.95 -2.31
C ALA A 45 38.66 -14.46 -1.16
N GLY A 46 38.68 -15.78 -0.93
CA GLY A 46 37.86 -16.45 0.08
C GLY A 46 36.54 -17.04 -0.43
N LEU A 47 36.20 -16.83 -1.71
CA LEU A 47 35.12 -17.56 -2.39
C LEU A 47 35.66 -18.85 -3.00
N ILE A 48 34.95 -19.96 -2.79
CA ILE A 48 35.34 -21.29 -3.26
C ILE A 48 34.18 -21.91 -4.03
N ILE A 49 34.48 -22.54 -5.16
CA ILE A 49 33.51 -23.32 -5.93
C ILE A 49 33.98 -24.77 -5.92
N ASN A 50 33.11 -25.68 -5.48
CA ASN A 50 33.34 -27.12 -5.52
C ASN A 50 32.82 -27.72 -6.83
N ARG A 51 33.38 -28.88 -7.21
CA ARG A 51 32.89 -29.70 -8.32
C ARG A 51 31.53 -30.30 -7.99
N TYR A 52 30.70 -30.50 -9.01
CA TYR A 52 29.50 -31.31 -8.88
C TYR A 52 29.89 -32.79 -8.69
N GLU A 53 29.26 -33.47 -7.74
CA GLU A 53 29.43 -34.90 -7.47
C GLU A 53 28.07 -35.59 -7.52
N GLU A 54 27.82 -36.35 -8.59
CA GLU A 54 26.55 -37.01 -8.90
C GLU A 54 26.10 -38.01 -7.81
N LYS A 55 27.05 -38.57 -7.03
CA LYS A 55 26.78 -39.52 -5.93
C LYS A 55 26.50 -38.85 -4.58
N SER A 56 26.23 -37.54 -4.55
CA SER A 56 25.90 -36.88 -3.29
C SER A 56 24.46 -37.24 -2.88
N ASN A 57 24.29 -37.99 -1.78
CA ASN A 57 22.99 -38.25 -1.15
C ASN A 57 22.45 -36.97 -0.47
N PHE A 58 22.42 -35.85 -1.20
CA PHE A 58 21.90 -34.60 -0.68
C PHE A 58 20.37 -34.66 -0.68
N VAL A 59 19.81 -35.06 0.46
CA VAL A 59 18.38 -34.91 0.73
C VAL A 59 18.21 -33.54 1.38
N PHE A 60 17.74 -32.57 0.59
CA PHE A 60 17.30 -31.29 1.13
C PHE A 60 15.87 -31.42 1.63
N SER A 61 15.63 -31.00 2.87
CA SER A 61 14.28 -30.81 3.39
C SER A 61 14.08 -29.34 3.69
N GLU A 62 13.07 -28.74 3.08
CA GLU A 62 12.68 -27.33 3.28
C GLU A 62 12.46 -27.03 4.77
N SER A 63 11.98 -28.02 5.55
CA SER A 63 11.74 -27.94 6.99
C SER A 63 12.98 -27.63 7.85
N THR A 64 14.18 -27.71 7.26
CA THR A 64 15.44 -27.44 7.96
C THR A 64 15.94 -26.01 7.82
N ALA A 65 15.25 -25.19 7.03
CA ALA A 65 15.51 -23.77 6.86
C ALA A 65 14.85 -22.97 7.99
N ASP A 66 15.54 -21.93 8.47
CA ASP A 66 14.99 -21.00 9.45
C ASP A 66 14.10 -19.95 8.77
N VAL A 67 14.45 -19.55 7.55
CA VAL A 67 13.69 -18.62 6.71
C VAL A 67 13.74 -19.12 5.26
N SER A 68 12.62 -19.02 4.54
CA SER A 68 12.53 -19.36 3.12
C SER A 68 11.76 -18.29 2.35
N LEU A 69 12.11 -18.11 1.09
CA LEU A 69 11.37 -17.25 0.15
C LEU A 69 11.51 -17.82 -1.25
N SER A 70 10.62 -17.41 -2.16
CA SER A 70 10.79 -17.73 -3.58
C SER A 70 10.33 -16.59 -4.46
N PHE A 71 10.77 -16.60 -5.72
CA PHE A 71 10.35 -15.63 -6.72
C PHE A 71 10.47 -16.24 -8.12
N SER A 72 9.66 -15.73 -9.04
CA SER A 72 9.64 -16.15 -10.44
C SER A 72 10.27 -15.08 -11.34
N VAL A 73 11.05 -15.54 -12.32
CA VAL A 73 11.68 -14.70 -13.35
C VAL A 73 11.41 -15.28 -14.75
N HIS A 74 11.28 -14.42 -15.75
CA HIS A 74 11.28 -14.85 -17.15
C HIS A 74 12.70 -14.89 -17.70
N LEU A 75 13.09 -16.04 -18.26
CA LEU A 75 14.32 -16.19 -19.01
C LEU A 75 14.04 -15.97 -20.50
N SER A 76 14.69 -14.99 -21.10
CA SER A 76 14.68 -14.78 -22.54
C SER A 76 15.86 -15.50 -23.20
N ASN A 77 15.59 -16.39 -24.16
CA ASN A 77 16.65 -16.97 -24.96
C ASN A 77 17.28 -15.91 -25.91
N LYS A 78 18.54 -16.06 -26.33
CA LYS A 78 19.27 -15.05 -27.15
C LYS A 78 18.58 -14.64 -28.46
N ASN A 79 17.59 -15.41 -28.92
CA ASN A 79 16.80 -15.15 -30.12
C ASN A 79 15.38 -14.60 -29.82
N HIS A 80 15.04 -14.29 -28.57
CA HIS A 80 13.73 -13.77 -28.12
C HIS A 80 12.48 -14.59 -28.51
N GLN A 81 12.62 -15.83 -28.99
CA GLN A 81 11.51 -16.63 -29.55
C GLN A 81 10.68 -17.42 -28.51
N LYS A 82 11.21 -17.68 -27.31
CA LYS A 82 10.48 -18.39 -26.24
C LYS A 82 10.90 -17.84 -24.88
N GLN A 83 9.94 -17.29 -24.12
CA GLN A 83 10.13 -16.98 -22.72
C GLN A 83 9.77 -18.22 -21.89
N VAL A 84 10.66 -18.60 -20.99
CA VAL A 84 10.41 -19.70 -20.05
C VAL A 84 10.46 -19.10 -18.65
N GLN A 85 9.46 -19.42 -17.82
CA GLN A 85 9.44 -18.98 -16.43
C GLN A 85 10.25 -19.94 -15.55
N GLU A 86 11.06 -19.37 -14.68
CA GLU A 86 11.86 -20.09 -13.69
C GLU A 86 11.49 -19.60 -12.29
N LYS A 87 11.16 -20.54 -11.40
CA LYS A 87 11.00 -20.29 -9.97
C LYS A 87 12.32 -20.53 -9.26
N ARG A 88 12.72 -19.55 -8.46
CA ARG A 88 13.91 -19.61 -7.59
C ARG A 88 13.44 -19.64 -6.14
N SER A 89 13.68 -20.75 -5.46
CA SER A 89 13.40 -20.91 -4.02
C SER A 89 14.70 -20.83 -3.24
N LEU A 90 14.77 -19.92 -2.26
CA LEU A 90 15.93 -19.68 -1.43
C LEU A 90 15.60 -20.08 0.00
N PHE A 91 16.47 -20.90 0.57
CA PHE A 91 16.33 -21.46 1.90
C PHE A 91 17.55 -21.09 2.75
N PHE A 92 17.31 -20.40 3.85
CA PHE A 92 18.33 -19.80 4.68
C PHE A 92 18.44 -20.51 6.01
N LYS A 93 19.69 -20.71 6.44
CA LYS A 93 20.01 -21.10 7.81
C LYS A 93 20.80 -20.00 8.48
N LEU A 94 20.36 -19.64 9.68
CA LEU A 94 20.92 -18.59 10.50
C LEU A 94 21.90 -19.16 11.52
N ARG A 95 22.78 -18.30 12.05
CA ARG A 95 23.58 -18.65 13.22
C ARG A 95 22.66 -18.91 14.40
N LYS A 96 23.01 -19.91 15.22
CA LYS A 96 22.27 -20.23 16.46
C LYS A 96 22.16 -19.07 17.46
N SER A 97 23.03 -18.07 17.36
CA SER A 97 23.03 -16.89 18.23
C SER A 97 22.12 -15.76 17.74
N VAL A 98 21.48 -15.92 16.57
CA VAL A 98 20.65 -14.90 15.95
C VAL A 98 19.19 -15.22 16.26
N GLU A 99 18.51 -14.31 16.96
CA GLU A 99 17.06 -14.34 17.15
C GLU A 99 16.34 -14.38 15.80
N LEU A 100 15.25 -15.13 15.70
CA LEU A 100 14.59 -15.37 14.40
C LEU A 100 14.11 -14.07 13.74
N ASP A 101 13.56 -13.13 14.51
CA ASP A 101 13.04 -11.86 13.97
C ASP A 101 14.16 -10.98 13.42
N VAL A 102 15.30 -10.94 14.12
CA VAL A 102 16.53 -10.28 13.61
C VAL A 102 17.00 -10.99 12.35
N GLY A 103 16.99 -12.32 12.36
CA GLY A 103 17.34 -13.15 11.21
C GLY A 103 16.46 -12.91 9.97
N ARG A 104 15.14 -12.77 10.15
CA ARG A 104 14.19 -12.43 9.08
C ARG A 104 14.53 -11.08 8.46
N LEU A 105 14.80 -10.05 9.27
CA LEU A 105 15.23 -8.73 8.78
C LEU A 105 16.55 -8.80 8.01
N VAL A 106 17.51 -9.59 8.48
CA VAL A 106 18.78 -9.82 7.77
C VAL A 106 18.55 -10.50 6.42
N VAL A 107 17.73 -11.56 6.38
CA VAL A 107 17.40 -12.29 5.13
C VAL A 107 16.63 -11.39 4.16
N HIS A 108 15.70 -10.58 4.66
CA HIS A 108 14.96 -9.59 3.88
C HIS A 108 15.90 -8.61 3.20
N LYS A 109 16.84 -8.01 3.95
CA LYS A 109 17.86 -7.11 3.41
C LYS A 109 18.80 -7.81 2.42
N PHE A 110 19.24 -9.03 2.73
CA PHE A 110 20.06 -9.83 1.83
C PHE A 110 19.35 -10.05 0.49
N PHE A 111 18.09 -10.46 0.55
CA PHE A 111 17.29 -10.77 -0.64
C PHE A 111 17.09 -9.54 -1.51
N LYS A 112 16.73 -8.40 -0.93
CA LYS A 112 16.59 -7.14 -1.67
C LYS A 112 17.92 -6.68 -2.27
N ASN A 113 19.02 -6.76 -1.52
CA ASN A 113 20.35 -6.45 -2.06
C ASN A 113 20.79 -7.43 -3.14
N LEU A 114 20.29 -8.67 -3.13
CA LEU A 114 20.55 -9.63 -4.20
C LEU A 114 19.83 -9.24 -5.49
N LEU A 115 18.61 -8.70 -5.37
CA LEU A 115 17.75 -8.36 -6.49
C LEU A 115 17.89 -6.92 -7.02
N SER A 116 18.47 -6.00 -6.24
CA SER A 116 18.57 -4.58 -6.62
C SER A 116 19.34 -4.30 -7.90
N ASN A 117 20.26 -5.19 -8.33
CA ASN A 117 20.66 -5.29 -9.74
C ASN A 117 20.65 -6.76 -10.18
N LEU A 118 19.46 -7.32 -10.36
CA LEU A 118 19.27 -8.73 -10.69
C LEU A 118 20.13 -9.10 -11.91
N PRO A 119 21.15 -9.98 -11.73
CA PRO A 119 22.00 -10.35 -12.85
C PRO A 119 21.24 -11.18 -13.89
N GLY A 120 21.47 -10.90 -15.17
CA GLY A 120 20.80 -11.57 -16.28
C GLY A 120 21.22 -13.03 -16.50
N ASP A 121 22.25 -13.50 -15.80
CA ASP A 121 22.75 -14.86 -15.90
C ASP A 121 22.98 -15.51 -14.53
N TYR A 122 22.88 -16.83 -14.51
CA TYR A 122 23.05 -17.69 -13.34
C TYR A 122 24.38 -17.49 -12.61
N VAL A 123 25.49 -17.35 -13.35
CA VAL A 123 26.82 -17.27 -12.76
C VAL A 123 26.98 -15.95 -12.02
N SER A 124 26.54 -14.85 -12.63
CA SER A 124 26.55 -13.53 -12.01
C SER A 124 25.63 -13.47 -10.79
N PHE A 125 24.46 -14.11 -10.84
CA PHE A 125 23.56 -14.23 -9.69
C PHE A 125 24.21 -14.97 -8.52
N MET A 126 24.77 -16.15 -8.76
CA MET A 126 25.48 -16.93 -7.73
C MET A 126 26.69 -16.18 -7.17
N LYS A 127 27.48 -15.55 -8.03
CA LYS A 127 28.64 -14.75 -7.64
C LYS A 127 28.24 -13.59 -6.73
N ARG A 128 27.14 -12.90 -7.04
CA ARG A 128 26.60 -11.83 -6.19
C ARG A 128 26.14 -12.37 -4.85
N ALA A 129 25.36 -13.46 -4.83
CA ALA A 129 24.91 -14.10 -3.59
C ALA A 129 26.08 -14.50 -2.68
N MET A 130 27.12 -15.13 -3.24
CA MET A 130 28.34 -15.48 -2.51
C MET A 130 29.07 -14.25 -1.95
N THR A 131 29.16 -13.18 -2.74
CA THR A 131 29.86 -11.95 -2.33
C THR A 131 29.13 -11.24 -1.20
N LEU A 132 27.80 -11.14 -1.28
CA LEU A 132 26.95 -10.55 -0.24
C LEU A 132 27.08 -11.35 1.07
N LEU A 133 26.98 -12.68 1.00
CA LEU A 133 27.22 -13.53 2.17
C LEU A 133 28.63 -13.29 2.73
N GLN A 134 29.66 -13.24 1.89
CA GLN A 134 31.03 -13.07 2.38
C GLN A 134 31.23 -11.76 3.15
N LYS A 135 30.69 -10.64 2.65
CA LYS A 135 31.01 -9.30 3.13
C LYS A 135 30.05 -8.77 4.19
N ASP A 136 28.74 -8.90 3.95
CA ASP A 136 27.75 -8.05 4.62
C ASP A 136 26.77 -8.82 5.51
N TYR A 137 26.59 -10.12 5.27
CA TYR A 137 25.52 -10.92 5.89
C TYR A 137 26.04 -12.11 6.69
N THR A 138 26.86 -11.83 7.71
CA THR A 138 27.62 -12.83 8.49
C THR A 138 26.75 -13.79 9.30
N GLU A 139 25.52 -13.38 9.61
CA GLU A 139 24.47 -14.06 10.37
C GLU A 139 23.92 -15.26 9.60
N ILE A 140 23.95 -15.23 8.27
CA ILE A 140 23.54 -16.33 7.41
C ILE A 140 24.72 -17.31 7.30
N VAL A 141 24.51 -18.56 7.73
CA VAL A 141 25.54 -19.61 7.67
C VAL A 141 25.44 -20.48 6.43
N GLU A 142 24.23 -20.63 5.89
CA GLU A 142 23.94 -21.47 4.74
C GLU A 142 22.75 -20.89 3.95
N LEU A 143 22.86 -20.95 2.64
CA LEU A 143 21.86 -20.60 1.65
C LEU A 143 21.78 -21.75 0.64
N VAL A 144 20.62 -22.38 0.55
CA VAL A 144 20.32 -23.32 -0.54
C VAL A 144 19.42 -22.62 -1.54
N ILE A 145 19.78 -22.68 -2.81
CA ILE A 145 19.01 -22.11 -3.92
C ILE A 145 18.56 -23.26 -4.81
N ASP A 146 17.25 -23.40 -4.94
CA ASP A 146 16.59 -24.34 -5.83
C ASP A 146 16.02 -23.57 -7.02
N TYR A 147 16.43 -23.97 -8.22
CA TYR A 147 16.02 -23.39 -9.49
C TYR A 147 15.18 -24.43 -10.23
N LYS A 148 13.94 -24.08 -10.54
CA LYS A 148 13.01 -24.97 -11.23
C LYS A 148 12.30 -24.24 -12.38
N ILE A 149 12.36 -24.82 -13.58
CA ILE A 149 11.52 -24.37 -14.70
C ILE A 149 10.06 -24.66 -14.37
N VAL A 150 9.21 -23.66 -14.53
CA VAL A 150 7.79 -23.73 -14.19
C VAL A 150 7.01 -24.31 -15.37
N GLU A 151 6.16 -25.30 -15.08
CA GLU A 151 5.24 -25.87 -16.06
C GLU A 151 4.21 -24.83 -16.51
N GLU A 152 3.69 -24.93 -17.74
CA GLU A 152 2.77 -23.92 -18.30
C GLU A 152 1.51 -23.68 -17.45
N SER A 153 1.01 -24.68 -16.73
CA SER A 153 -0.15 -24.53 -15.82
C SER A 153 0.14 -23.70 -14.57
N ASP A 154 1.40 -23.66 -14.15
CA ASP A 154 1.84 -23.05 -12.90
C ASP A 154 2.50 -21.68 -13.12
N GLN A 155 2.52 -21.21 -14.37
CA GLN A 155 3.10 -19.93 -14.72
C GLN A 155 2.28 -18.78 -14.13
N VAL A 156 2.97 -17.88 -13.45
CA VAL A 156 2.37 -16.66 -12.91
C VAL A 156 2.57 -15.53 -13.91
N THR A 157 1.52 -14.76 -14.19
CA THR A 157 1.63 -13.55 -15.00
C THR A 157 2.56 -12.56 -14.31
N ILE A 158 3.67 -12.21 -14.96
CA ILE A 158 4.53 -11.12 -14.48
C ILE A 158 3.93 -9.81 -14.99
N PRO A 159 3.50 -8.92 -14.09
CA PRO A 159 2.88 -7.67 -14.50
C PRO A 159 3.89 -6.74 -15.18
N ASP A 160 3.36 -5.80 -15.96
CA ASP A 160 4.16 -4.72 -16.54
C ASP A 160 4.69 -3.82 -15.42
N ALA A 161 5.99 -3.50 -15.46
CA ALA A 161 6.64 -2.61 -14.49
C ALA A 161 5.94 -1.26 -14.38
N THR A 162 5.40 -0.75 -15.49
CA THR A 162 4.70 0.55 -15.58
C THR A 162 3.35 0.57 -14.84
N GLN A 163 2.80 -0.60 -14.50
CA GLN A 163 1.58 -0.69 -13.68
C GLN A 163 1.86 -0.49 -12.18
N TYR A 164 3.11 -0.68 -11.77
CA TYR A 164 3.58 -0.65 -10.38
C TYR A 164 4.58 0.47 -10.11
N ASP A 165 5.12 1.09 -11.16
CA ASP A 165 5.94 2.29 -11.07
C ASP A 165 5.06 3.54 -11.22
N SER A 166 4.48 3.97 -10.10
CA SER A 166 3.81 5.26 -9.96
C SER A 166 4.74 6.47 -10.20
N GLY A 167 6.04 6.24 -10.38
CA GLY A 167 7.06 7.24 -10.62
C GLY A 167 7.59 7.30 -12.06
N SER A 168 7.38 6.31 -12.93
CA SER A 168 7.96 6.34 -14.29
C SER A 168 6.93 6.21 -15.40
N GLU A 169 7.08 7.16 -16.33
CA GLU A 169 6.27 7.44 -17.51
C GLU A 169 4.87 8.00 -17.19
N LEU A 170 4.77 9.33 -17.36
CA LEU A 170 3.51 10.02 -17.60
C LEU A 170 2.69 9.15 -18.56
N GLU A 171 1.54 8.65 -18.12
CA GLU A 171 0.52 8.28 -19.11
C GLU A 171 0.31 9.51 -20.00
N GLU A 172 0.07 9.30 -21.28
CA GLU A 172 -0.69 10.31 -22.02
C GLU A 172 -1.99 10.51 -21.24
N VAL A 173 -2.07 11.64 -20.53
CA VAL A 173 -3.24 11.99 -19.75
C VAL A 173 -4.44 11.92 -20.68
N THR A 174 -5.48 11.22 -20.28
CA THR A 174 -6.70 11.10 -21.08
C THR A 174 -7.79 11.98 -20.50
N VAL A 175 -8.80 12.27 -21.31
CA VAL A 175 -10.02 12.96 -20.85
C VAL A 175 -10.71 12.23 -19.68
N GLY A 176 -10.60 10.89 -19.63
CA GLY A 176 -11.12 10.08 -18.54
C GLY A 176 -10.45 10.35 -17.19
N HIS A 177 -9.14 10.63 -17.17
CA HIS A 177 -8.42 10.97 -15.93
C HIS A 177 -8.86 12.32 -15.36
N VAL A 178 -9.11 13.30 -16.23
CA VAL A 178 -9.65 14.60 -15.82
C VAL A 178 -11.07 14.45 -15.27
N GLN A 179 -11.91 13.63 -15.93
CA GLN A 179 -13.25 13.32 -15.44
C GLN A 179 -13.21 12.65 -14.05
N GLU A 180 -12.33 11.67 -13.85
CA GLU A 180 -12.17 10.95 -12.59
C GLU A 180 -11.77 11.87 -11.43
N ILE A 181 -10.81 12.78 -11.65
CA ILE A 181 -10.44 13.80 -10.65
C ILE A 181 -11.63 14.68 -10.28
N LEU A 182 -12.42 15.11 -11.26
CA LEU A 182 -13.60 15.95 -11.00
C LEU A 182 -14.74 15.18 -10.32
N GLU A 183 -14.88 13.89 -10.59
CA GLU A 183 -15.78 13.00 -9.85
C GLU A 183 -15.30 12.78 -8.40
N HIS A 184 -13.99 12.73 -8.19
CA HIS A 184 -13.38 12.74 -6.87
C HIS A 184 -13.49 14.09 -6.16
N ALA A 185 -13.51 15.22 -6.85
CA ALA A 185 -13.72 16.52 -6.22
C ALA A 185 -15.18 16.82 -5.88
N PHE A 186 -16.13 16.25 -6.65
CA PHE A 186 -17.56 16.52 -6.49
C PHE A 186 -18.02 16.38 -5.03
N PRO A 187 -18.75 17.38 -4.49
CA PRO A 187 -19.41 18.50 -5.18
C PRO A 187 -18.55 19.78 -5.34
N ASN A 188 -17.28 19.75 -4.98
CA ASN A 188 -16.41 20.92 -5.08
C ASN A 188 -15.88 21.07 -6.51
N GLY A 189 -15.65 22.32 -6.90
CA GLY A 189 -14.89 22.63 -8.10
C GLY A 189 -13.39 22.45 -7.86
N LEU A 190 -12.62 22.30 -8.93
CA LEU A 190 -11.17 22.38 -8.89
C LEU A 190 -10.65 23.39 -9.91
N PRO A 191 -9.65 24.23 -9.56
CA PRO A 191 -8.97 25.06 -10.54
C PRO A 191 -8.13 24.19 -11.48
N THR A 192 -7.92 24.66 -12.72
CA THR A 192 -7.13 23.93 -13.73
C THR A 192 -5.77 23.51 -13.20
N CYS A 193 -5.04 24.41 -12.52
CA CYS A 193 -3.71 24.13 -11.99
C CYS A 193 -3.69 22.96 -11.00
N ALA A 194 -4.73 22.81 -10.17
CA ALA A 194 -4.82 21.69 -9.23
C ALA A 194 -5.01 20.35 -9.97
N ILE A 195 -5.81 20.34 -11.04
CA ILE A 195 -6.02 19.16 -11.88
C ILE A 195 -4.72 18.79 -12.60
N SER A 196 -4.04 19.79 -13.18
CA SER A 196 -2.77 19.62 -13.90
C SER A 196 -1.65 19.11 -13.00
N GLU A 197 -1.54 19.62 -11.78
CA GLU A 197 -0.59 19.11 -10.78
C GLU A 197 -0.87 17.66 -10.38
N CYS A 198 -2.15 17.30 -10.19
CA CYS A 198 -2.53 15.93 -9.85
C CYS A 198 -2.21 14.93 -10.97
N LEU A 199 -2.42 15.34 -12.22
CA LEU A 199 -2.14 14.52 -13.41
C LEU A 199 -0.69 14.62 -13.89
N ARG A 200 0.09 15.53 -13.30
CA ARG A 200 1.46 15.88 -13.69
C ARG A 200 1.58 16.28 -15.16
N CYS A 201 0.54 16.89 -15.74
CA CYS A 201 0.53 17.39 -17.12
C CYS A 201 0.47 18.91 -17.18
N SER A 202 0.52 19.47 -18.39
CA SER A 202 0.41 20.92 -18.57
C SER A 202 -1.04 21.42 -18.41
N ASP A 203 -1.18 22.67 -17.97
CA ASP A 203 -2.46 23.37 -17.94
C ASP A 203 -3.12 23.41 -19.33
N GLU A 204 -2.32 23.51 -20.40
CA GLU A 204 -2.79 23.52 -21.79
C GLU A 204 -3.46 22.20 -22.18
N GLU A 205 -2.83 21.07 -21.87
CA GLU A 205 -3.41 19.72 -22.09
C GLU A 205 -4.68 19.51 -21.25
N THR A 206 -4.64 19.95 -19.99
CA THR A 206 -5.77 19.82 -19.07
C THR A 206 -6.99 20.61 -19.57
N LEU A 207 -6.78 21.85 -20.03
CA LEU A 207 -7.84 22.69 -20.59
C LEU A 207 -8.45 22.08 -21.86
N ALA A 208 -7.67 21.40 -22.70
CA ALA A 208 -8.18 20.73 -23.87
C ALA A 208 -9.18 19.61 -23.50
N PHE A 209 -8.85 18.79 -22.50
CA PHE A 209 -9.76 17.76 -21.99
C PHE A 209 -10.98 18.33 -21.28
N LEU A 210 -10.83 19.42 -20.52
CA LEU A 210 -11.95 20.09 -19.86
C LEU A 210 -12.94 20.67 -20.87
N ALA A 211 -12.46 21.24 -21.97
CA ALA A 211 -13.31 21.72 -23.06
C ALA A 211 -14.09 20.58 -23.75
N GLU A 212 -13.49 19.39 -23.88
CA GLU A 212 -14.16 18.19 -24.39
C GLU A 212 -15.28 17.72 -23.45
N LEU A 213 -15.00 17.66 -22.14
CA LEU A 213 -15.98 17.30 -21.12
C LEU A 213 -17.11 18.32 -20.99
N GLU A 214 -16.81 19.61 -21.16
CA GLU A 214 -17.80 20.70 -21.14
C GLU A 214 -18.73 20.60 -22.35
N THR A 215 -18.16 20.34 -23.54
CA THR A 215 -18.94 20.09 -24.76
C THR A 215 -19.87 18.88 -24.60
N SER A 216 -19.41 17.87 -23.85
CA SER A 216 -20.19 16.67 -23.52
C SER A 216 -21.21 16.89 -22.40
N GLY A 217 -21.25 18.08 -21.78
CA GLY A 217 -22.17 18.41 -20.68
C GLY A 217 -21.85 17.70 -19.36
N ILE A 218 -20.65 17.13 -19.23
CA ILE A 218 -20.21 16.37 -18.05
C ILE A 218 -19.67 17.30 -16.96
N VAL A 219 -19.05 18.42 -17.37
CA VAL A 219 -18.46 19.42 -16.47
C VAL A 219 -18.89 20.82 -16.90
N ARG A 220 -18.72 21.80 -16.02
CA ARG A 220 -18.89 23.22 -16.34
C ARG A 220 -17.88 24.05 -15.55
N MET A 221 -17.51 25.20 -16.09
CA MET A 221 -16.77 26.19 -15.33
C MET A 221 -17.72 27.05 -14.49
N VAL A 222 -17.38 27.27 -13.23
CA VAL A 222 -18.07 28.17 -12.31
C VAL A 222 -17.02 29.05 -11.65
N GLU A 223 -17.09 30.36 -11.94
CA GLU A 223 -16.01 31.29 -11.59
C GLU A 223 -14.69 30.82 -12.22
N ASP A 224 -13.69 30.47 -11.41
CA ASP A 224 -12.37 30.00 -11.87
C ASP A 224 -12.14 28.50 -11.60
N GLU A 225 -13.21 27.74 -11.30
CA GLU A 225 -13.14 26.31 -10.98
C GLU A 225 -14.02 25.46 -11.89
N TRP A 226 -13.57 24.24 -12.17
CA TRP A 226 -14.29 23.23 -12.92
C TRP A 226 -15.06 22.31 -11.99
N ILE A 227 -16.37 22.17 -12.21
CA ILE A 227 -17.24 21.31 -11.41
C ILE A 227 -17.92 20.26 -12.27
N ARG A 228 -18.02 19.03 -11.74
CA ARG A 228 -18.78 17.93 -12.33
C ARG A 228 -20.29 18.25 -12.31
N VAL A 229 -20.95 18.15 -13.45
CA VAL A 229 -22.41 18.32 -13.61
C VAL A 229 -23.08 16.95 -13.51
N ASP A 230 -23.78 16.65 -12.41
CA ASP A 230 -24.51 15.39 -12.29
C ASP A 230 -25.60 15.30 -13.38
N THR A 231 -25.39 14.46 -14.40
CA THR A 231 -26.32 14.28 -15.52
C THR A 231 -27.46 13.32 -15.18
N LYS A 232 -27.41 12.61 -14.03
CA LYS A 232 -28.36 11.54 -13.71
C LYS A 232 -29.51 11.96 -12.78
N LYS A 233 -29.44 13.07 -11.99
CA LYS A 233 -30.53 13.46 -11.06
C LYS A 233 -30.64 14.96 -10.70
N VAL A 234 -30.59 15.86 -11.69
CA VAL A 234 -30.74 17.31 -11.42
C VAL A 234 -32.13 17.65 -10.86
N ASP A 235 -33.19 16.97 -11.29
CA ASP A 235 -34.55 17.41 -10.92
C ASP A 235 -35.02 16.89 -9.54
N GLU A 236 -34.74 15.65 -9.17
CA GLU A 236 -35.19 15.09 -7.88
C GLU A 236 -34.39 15.62 -6.67
N SER A 237 -33.09 15.88 -6.86
CA SER A 237 -32.22 16.33 -5.76
C SER A 237 -32.50 17.79 -5.38
N ILE A 238 -32.80 18.66 -6.35
CA ILE A 238 -33.18 20.06 -6.12
C ILE A 238 -34.59 20.16 -5.51
N GLU A 239 -35.54 19.30 -5.91
CA GLU A 239 -36.87 19.23 -5.28
C GLU A 239 -36.82 18.67 -3.86
N ALA A 240 -35.99 17.66 -3.60
CA ALA A 240 -35.72 17.18 -2.23
C ALA A 240 -35.10 18.26 -1.35
N HIS A 241 -34.20 19.10 -1.89
CA HIS A 241 -33.61 20.25 -1.20
C HIS A 241 -34.64 21.32 -0.82
N ARG A 242 -35.57 21.64 -1.73
CA ARG A 242 -36.60 22.66 -1.48
C ARG A 242 -37.60 22.18 -0.42
N ASN A 243 -37.90 20.87 -0.40
CA ASN A 243 -38.80 20.25 0.58
C ASN A 243 -38.13 20.06 1.96
N ALA A 244 -36.83 19.74 2.01
CA ALA A 244 -36.09 19.61 3.27
C ALA A 244 -35.86 20.96 3.98
N ALA A 245 -35.61 22.03 3.21
CA ALA A 245 -35.51 23.39 3.76
C ALA A 245 -36.84 23.90 4.35
N ALA A 246 -37.97 23.48 3.77
CA ALA A 246 -39.31 23.76 4.30
C ALA A 246 -39.64 22.91 5.56
N ALA A 247 -39.10 21.69 5.67
CA ALA A 247 -39.27 20.86 6.86
C ALA A 247 -38.40 21.34 8.04
N ALA A 248 -37.15 21.77 7.78
CA ALA A 248 -36.21 22.24 8.80
C ALA A 248 -36.62 23.59 9.44
N SER A 249 -37.48 24.36 8.79
CA SER A 249 -38.05 25.59 9.36
C SER A 249 -39.19 25.34 10.36
N THR A 250 -39.61 24.07 10.55
CA THR A 250 -40.76 23.70 11.40
C THR A 250 -40.38 22.96 12.69
N SER A 251 -39.11 22.57 12.89
CA SER A 251 -38.66 21.77 14.05
C SER A 251 -37.58 22.45 14.92
N ALA A 252 -37.74 23.73 15.21
CA ALA A 252 -36.88 24.49 16.13
C ALA A 252 -37.11 24.14 17.63
N GLY A 253 -37.29 22.85 17.96
CA GLY A 253 -37.89 22.44 19.25
C GLY A 253 -37.25 21.28 20.03
N ASN A 254 -36.18 20.61 19.58
CA ASN A 254 -35.62 19.47 20.35
C ASN A 254 -34.09 19.18 20.15
N GLY A 255 -33.29 20.20 19.84
CA GLY A 255 -31.98 20.05 19.17
C GLY A 255 -30.73 19.68 19.98
N LEU A 256 -30.82 19.05 21.16
CA LEU A 256 -29.62 18.61 21.91
C LEU A 256 -29.37 17.09 21.85
N SER A 257 -30.37 16.27 21.50
CA SER A 257 -30.29 14.79 21.53
C SER A 257 -29.92 14.15 20.18
N GLU A 258 -29.71 14.93 19.12
CA GLU A 258 -29.56 14.42 17.74
C GLU A 258 -28.22 14.76 17.06
N GLN A 259 -27.27 15.36 17.79
CA GLN A 259 -25.98 15.70 17.18
C GLN A 259 -25.09 14.46 16.99
N PRO A 260 -24.36 14.36 15.86
CA PRO A 260 -23.38 13.29 15.64
C PRO A 260 -22.27 13.28 16.70
N THR A 261 -21.93 12.07 17.14
CA THR A 261 -20.81 11.81 18.06
C THR A 261 -19.62 11.18 17.34
N VAL A 262 -19.83 10.69 16.12
CA VAL A 262 -18.79 10.08 15.30
C VAL A 262 -18.71 10.79 13.94
N ALA A 263 -17.50 11.18 13.55
CA ALA A 263 -17.21 11.65 12.20
C ALA A 263 -16.47 10.59 11.38
N ILE A 264 -16.84 10.48 10.11
CA ILE A 264 -16.19 9.60 9.13
C ILE A 264 -15.72 10.46 7.96
N ILE A 265 -14.43 10.37 7.64
CA ILE A 265 -13.79 11.16 6.58
C ILE A 265 -13.21 10.19 5.55
N SER A 266 -13.60 10.35 4.30
CA SER A 266 -13.05 9.60 3.16
C SER A 266 -12.49 10.53 2.09
N CYS A 267 -11.78 9.98 1.11
CA CYS A 267 -11.21 10.76 0.01
C CYS A 267 -11.81 10.38 -1.34
N LEU A 268 -11.74 9.11 -1.71
CA LEU A 268 -12.20 8.65 -3.01
C LEU A 268 -13.73 8.52 -3.03
N PHE A 269 -14.28 8.62 -4.24
CA PHE A 269 -15.72 8.48 -4.41
C PHE A 269 -16.21 7.08 -4.01
N VAL A 270 -15.48 6.02 -4.38
CA VAL A 270 -15.80 4.64 -4.00
C VAL A 270 -15.74 4.42 -2.48
N GLU A 271 -14.82 5.11 -1.78
CA GLU A 271 -14.77 5.07 -0.32
C GLU A 271 -16.03 5.69 0.29
N LYS A 272 -16.45 6.85 -0.23
CA LYS A 272 -17.66 7.54 0.23
C LYS A 272 -18.92 6.72 -0.02
N GLN A 273 -19.05 6.12 -1.21
CA GLN A 273 -20.17 5.24 -1.55
C GLN A 273 -20.24 4.05 -0.59
N ALA A 274 -19.10 3.40 -0.32
CA ALA A 274 -19.03 2.27 0.60
C ALA A 274 -19.47 2.63 2.03
N ILE A 275 -19.06 3.81 2.52
CA ILE A 275 -19.46 4.31 3.83
C ILE A 275 -20.96 4.62 3.85
N ASP A 276 -21.46 5.36 2.85
CA ASP A 276 -22.87 5.77 2.79
C ASP A 276 -23.82 4.58 2.73
N ALA A 277 -23.44 3.51 2.04
CA ALA A 277 -24.24 2.29 1.97
C ALA A 277 -24.46 1.64 3.34
N LEU A 278 -23.56 1.87 4.30
CA LEU A 278 -23.63 1.30 5.66
C LEU A 278 -24.21 2.27 6.70
N ILE A 279 -24.62 3.48 6.31
CA ILE A 279 -25.27 4.44 7.21
C ILE A 279 -26.78 4.24 7.17
N GLU A 280 -27.34 3.86 8.31
CA GLU A 280 -28.78 3.73 8.52
C GLU A 280 -29.44 5.11 8.73
N GLU A 281 -30.73 5.23 8.40
CA GLU A 281 -31.49 6.49 8.56
C GLU A 281 -30.78 7.69 7.90
N SER A 282 -30.15 7.47 6.74
CA SER A 282 -29.27 8.47 6.14
C SER A 282 -30.02 9.69 5.59
N SER A 283 -29.43 10.87 5.79
CA SER A 283 -29.89 12.13 5.23
C SER A 283 -28.68 12.96 4.79
N THR A 284 -28.74 13.51 3.58
CA THR A 284 -27.67 14.31 3.02
C THR A 284 -27.97 15.79 3.21
N ILE A 285 -27.03 16.53 3.81
CA ILE A 285 -27.11 17.99 3.91
C ILE A 285 -26.00 18.64 3.09
N HIS A 286 -26.36 19.73 2.42
CA HIS A 286 -25.43 20.56 1.67
C HIS A 286 -25.27 21.88 2.43
N LYS A 287 -24.05 22.16 2.89
CA LYS A 287 -23.72 23.45 3.51
C LYS A 287 -22.90 24.28 2.53
N TYR A 288 -23.57 25.23 1.89
CA TYR A 288 -22.96 26.24 1.03
C TYR A 288 -22.49 27.43 1.87
N LYS A 289 -21.30 27.94 1.58
CA LYS A 289 -20.85 29.25 2.08
C LYS A 289 -20.79 30.25 0.94
N SER A 290 -21.08 31.52 1.24
CA SER A 290 -20.77 32.64 0.35
C SER A 290 -19.25 32.70 0.17
N GLY A 291 -18.74 32.22 -0.97
CA GLY A 291 -17.30 32.09 -1.25
C GLY A 291 -16.85 30.73 -1.83
N GLY A 292 -17.74 29.93 -2.41
CA GLY A 292 -17.39 28.79 -3.28
C GLY A 292 -17.36 27.41 -2.61
N ASP A 293 -16.92 27.31 -1.35
CA ASP A 293 -16.80 25.99 -0.71
C ASP A 293 -18.16 25.32 -0.40
N SER A 294 -18.36 24.10 -0.91
CA SER A 294 -19.55 23.28 -0.67
C SER A 294 -19.17 21.97 0.03
N ASN A 295 -19.62 21.81 1.27
CA ASN A 295 -19.43 20.55 1.98
C ASN A 295 -20.73 19.75 1.99
N VAL A 296 -20.62 18.49 1.57
CA VAL A 296 -21.70 17.51 1.66
C VAL A 296 -21.43 16.61 2.85
N TYR A 297 -22.44 16.51 3.71
CA TYR A 297 -22.44 15.66 4.89
C TYR A 297 -23.58 14.67 4.79
N THR A 298 -23.27 13.38 4.95
CA THR A 298 -24.27 12.33 5.15
C THR A 298 -24.41 12.11 6.65
N LEU A 299 -25.55 12.43 7.23
CA LEU A 299 -25.88 12.12 8.62
C LEU A 299 -26.70 10.86 8.69
N GLY A 300 -26.55 10.09 9.77
CA GLY A 300 -27.41 8.94 10.03
C GLY A 300 -26.99 8.20 11.29
N ARG A 301 -27.14 6.88 11.30
CA ARG A 301 -26.72 6.01 12.40
C ARG A 301 -25.83 4.88 11.93
N ILE A 302 -24.95 4.49 12.83
CA ILE A 302 -24.31 3.17 12.82
C ILE A 302 -24.48 2.60 14.21
N GLY A 303 -25.31 1.56 14.33
CA GLY A 303 -25.72 1.00 15.62
C GLY A 303 -26.30 2.08 16.55
N ALA A 304 -25.72 2.19 17.75
CA ALA A 304 -26.19 3.16 18.74
C ALA A 304 -25.78 4.62 18.43
N HIS A 305 -24.80 4.83 17.55
CA HIS A 305 -24.13 6.12 17.38
C HIS A 305 -24.71 6.94 16.24
N ARG A 306 -24.85 8.25 16.46
CA ARG A 306 -25.15 9.20 15.39
C ARG A 306 -23.85 9.55 14.68
N VAL A 307 -23.83 9.37 13.37
CA VAL A 307 -22.64 9.55 12.55
C VAL A 307 -22.80 10.68 11.56
N VAL A 308 -21.70 11.32 11.20
CA VAL A 308 -21.60 12.22 10.06
C VAL A 308 -20.44 11.82 9.17
N ALA A 309 -20.72 11.55 7.90
CA ALA A 309 -19.71 11.21 6.90
C ALA A 309 -19.51 12.36 5.93
N THR A 310 -18.26 12.64 5.58
CA THR A 310 -17.91 13.59 4.52
C THR A 310 -16.75 13.06 3.68
N LYS A 311 -16.60 13.63 2.49
CA LYS A 311 -15.56 13.30 1.54
C LYS A 311 -14.69 14.53 1.30
N LEU A 312 -13.38 14.34 1.29
CA LEU A 312 -12.42 15.37 0.94
C LEU A 312 -12.48 15.65 -0.57
N ALA A 313 -12.28 16.92 -0.97
CA ALA A 313 -12.25 17.28 -2.38
C ALA A 313 -10.95 16.87 -3.06
N LEU A 314 -9.84 17.00 -2.32
CA LEU A 314 -8.50 16.73 -2.80
C LEU A 314 -7.65 16.20 -1.66
N ILE A 315 -6.80 15.23 -1.95
CA ILE A 315 -5.73 14.77 -1.07
C ILE A 315 -4.44 14.69 -1.87
N GLY A 316 -3.33 14.95 -1.19
CA GLY A 316 -2.01 15.02 -1.82
C GLY A 316 -1.13 15.99 -1.07
N ASP A 317 0.04 16.24 -1.64
CA ASP A 317 1.08 17.07 -1.03
C ASP A 317 1.18 18.48 -1.63
N SER A 318 0.36 18.80 -2.64
CA SER A 318 0.20 20.18 -3.09
C SER A 318 -0.38 21.02 -1.96
N ARG A 319 -0.01 22.30 -1.92
CA ARG A 319 -0.47 23.21 -0.87
C ARG A 319 -2.00 23.34 -0.88
N GLU A 320 -2.58 23.30 -2.06
CA GLU A 320 -4.00 23.38 -2.35
C GLU A 320 -4.73 22.14 -1.78
N ALA A 321 -4.19 20.93 -2.00
CA ALA A 321 -4.71 19.69 -1.42
C ALA A 321 -4.63 19.69 0.11
N ILE A 322 -3.46 20.03 0.66
CA ILE A 322 -3.21 20.12 2.11
C ILE A 322 -4.19 21.09 2.76
N THR A 323 -4.37 22.28 2.17
CA THR A 323 -5.26 23.34 2.69
C THR A 323 -6.72 22.93 2.58
N SER A 324 -7.13 22.35 1.44
CA SER A 324 -8.51 21.89 1.22
C SER A 324 -8.89 20.81 2.22
N ALA A 325 -8.08 19.75 2.34
CA ALA A 325 -8.35 18.64 3.25
C ALA A 325 -8.44 19.07 4.73
N GLY A 326 -7.49 19.92 5.17
CA GLY A 326 -7.50 20.47 6.53
C GLY A 326 -8.70 21.40 6.78
N SER A 327 -9.08 22.23 5.80
CA SER A 327 -10.23 23.15 5.88
C SER A 327 -11.56 22.39 5.98
N ILE A 328 -11.77 21.38 5.13
CA ILE A 328 -12.97 20.53 5.15
C ILE A 328 -13.10 19.86 6.53
N THR A 329 -12.01 19.29 7.03
CA THR A 329 -11.97 18.61 8.33
C THR A 329 -12.27 19.57 9.49
N THR A 330 -11.61 20.74 9.52
CA THR A 330 -11.84 21.76 10.56
C THR A 330 -13.30 22.25 10.54
N ARG A 331 -13.90 22.37 9.35
CA ARG A 331 -15.31 22.78 9.21
C ARG A 331 -16.27 21.69 9.66
N LEU A 332 -16.01 20.43 9.36
CA LEU A 332 -16.79 19.30 9.88
C LEU A 332 -16.85 19.38 11.41
N LEU A 333 -15.68 19.47 12.05
CA LEU A 333 -15.56 19.49 13.51
C LEU A 333 -16.10 20.78 14.14
N GLY A 334 -16.00 21.92 13.43
CA GLY A 334 -16.63 23.17 13.87
C GLY A 334 -18.15 23.19 13.73
N ASN A 335 -18.70 22.51 12.74
CA ASN A 335 -20.15 22.41 12.49
C ASN A 335 -20.85 21.42 13.43
N PHE A 336 -20.13 20.39 13.90
CA PHE A 336 -20.65 19.31 14.74
C PHE A 336 -19.77 19.18 15.98
N GLN A 337 -20.08 19.98 16.99
CA GLN A 337 -19.21 20.17 18.17
C GLN A 337 -19.22 18.98 19.14
N ASN A 338 -20.16 18.04 18.99
CA ASN A 338 -20.30 16.87 19.85
C ASN A 338 -19.52 15.65 19.35
N ILE A 339 -18.65 15.81 18.35
CA ILE A 339 -17.84 14.69 17.84
C ILE A 339 -16.81 14.26 18.88
N GLU A 340 -16.90 12.99 19.27
CA GLU A 340 -16.02 12.31 20.22
C GLU A 340 -14.98 11.43 19.50
N HIS A 341 -15.39 10.84 18.36
CA HIS A 341 -14.57 9.90 17.59
C HIS A 341 -14.47 10.32 16.12
N VAL A 342 -13.27 10.24 15.53
CA VAL A 342 -13.05 10.47 14.10
C VAL A 342 -12.41 9.26 13.42
N PHE A 343 -13.05 8.77 12.37
CA PHE A 343 -12.52 7.70 11.52
C PHE A 343 -12.10 8.26 10.16
N ILE A 344 -10.86 8.03 9.77
CA ILE A 344 -10.36 8.34 8.43
C ILE A 344 -10.34 7.02 7.67
N VAL A 345 -11.33 6.83 6.79
CA VAL A 345 -11.61 5.53 6.15
C VAL A 345 -11.28 5.62 4.67
N GLY A 346 -10.51 4.66 4.17
CA GLY A 346 -10.12 4.65 2.76
C GLY A 346 -9.29 3.45 2.36
N VAL A 347 -8.66 3.53 1.20
CA VAL A 347 -7.74 2.50 0.68
C VAL A 347 -6.27 2.83 0.97
N ALA A 348 -5.42 1.82 0.96
CA ALA A 348 -3.97 1.94 1.09
C ALA A 348 -3.24 0.80 0.37
N GLY A 349 -1.93 0.96 0.22
CA GLY A 349 -1.04 -0.09 -0.24
C GLY A 349 -0.35 -0.79 0.92
N ALA A 350 -0.35 -2.12 0.93
CA ALA A 350 0.36 -2.88 1.96
C ALA A 350 1.87 -2.81 1.76
N VAL A 351 2.63 -2.69 2.85
CA VAL A 351 4.09 -2.83 2.81
C VAL A 351 4.44 -4.33 2.70
N PRO A 352 5.14 -4.76 1.64
CA PRO A 352 5.51 -6.17 1.47
C PRO A 352 6.46 -6.70 2.54
N HIS A 353 6.12 -7.86 3.13
CA HIS A 353 6.97 -8.58 4.07
C HIS A 353 7.32 -9.99 3.58
N PHE A 354 8.39 -10.14 2.79
CA PHE A 354 8.71 -11.39 2.10
C PHE A 354 9.18 -12.54 3.00
N THR A 355 9.61 -12.23 4.22
CA THR A 355 10.23 -13.18 5.15
C THR A 355 9.40 -13.42 6.41
N ASP A 356 8.29 -12.70 6.56
CA ASP A 356 7.43 -12.78 7.73
C ASP A 356 5.96 -12.75 7.33
N ALA A 357 5.35 -13.94 7.33
CA ALA A 357 3.93 -14.14 7.02
C ALA A 357 3.00 -13.42 7.98
N THR A 358 3.41 -13.22 9.25
CA THR A 358 2.59 -12.54 10.27
C THR A 358 2.52 -11.03 10.02
N LEU A 359 3.47 -10.52 9.25
CA LEU A 359 3.56 -9.12 8.91
C LEU A 359 2.96 -8.78 7.53
N HIS A 360 2.71 -9.79 6.70
CA HIS A 360 2.32 -9.60 5.31
C HIS A 360 0.79 -9.46 5.15
N ALA A 361 0.33 -8.23 4.91
CA ALA A 361 -1.04 -7.98 4.49
C ALA A 361 -1.23 -8.25 2.98
N ARG A 362 -2.41 -8.73 2.60
CA ARG A 362 -2.79 -9.02 1.20
C ARG A 362 -3.93 -8.11 0.74
N LEU A 363 -4.18 -8.08 -0.58
CA LEU A 363 -5.30 -7.33 -1.13
C LEU A 363 -6.64 -7.88 -0.57
N GLY A 364 -7.52 -6.97 -0.17
CA GLY A 364 -8.77 -7.32 0.53
C GLY A 364 -8.67 -7.46 2.06
N ASP A 365 -7.45 -7.42 2.63
CA ASP A 365 -7.26 -7.25 4.06
C ASP A 365 -7.60 -5.82 4.51
N VAL A 366 -7.69 -5.61 5.83
CA VAL A 366 -7.80 -4.27 6.42
C VAL A 366 -6.69 -4.04 7.44
N ILE A 367 -6.11 -2.85 7.39
CA ILE A 367 -5.19 -2.34 8.41
C ILE A 367 -5.91 -1.24 9.19
N VAL A 368 -5.93 -1.37 10.51
CA VAL A 368 -6.35 -0.32 11.43
C VAL A 368 -5.10 0.28 12.08
N SER A 369 -5.03 1.61 12.07
CA SER A 369 -3.89 2.35 12.63
C SER A 369 -3.74 2.05 14.13
N ALA A 370 -2.53 1.71 14.57
CA ALA A 370 -2.19 1.44 15.97
C ALA A 370 -0.78 1.94 16.29
N SER A 371 -0.52 2.32 17.55
CA SER A 371 0.77 2.90 17.97
C SER A 371 1.90 1.85 18.02
N ARG A 372 2.42 1.46 16.85
CA ARG A 372 3.41 0.37 16.71
C ARG A 372 4.47 0.69 15.63
N PRO A 373 5.34 1.71 15.81
CA PRO A 373 5.57 2.52 17.01
C PRO A 373 4.66 3.75 17.16
N HIS A 374 4.11 4.26 16.05
CA HIS A 374 3.20 5.41 16.04
C HIS A 374 1.92 5.04 15.29
N GLN A 375 0.83 5.73 15.53
CA GLN A 375 -0.43 5.42 14.85
C GLN A 375 -0.41 5.88 13.39
N TYR A 376 0.16 7.07 13.13
CA TYR A 376 0.37 7.59 11.79
C TYR A 376 1.71 8.34 11.67
N VAL A 377 2.46 8.08 10.60
CA VAL A 377 3.75 8.73 10.32
C VAL A 377 3.72 9.37 8.94
N TYR A 378 3.97 10.66 8.86
CA TYR A 378 4.03 11.40 7.60
C TYR A 378 5.42 11.97 7.35
N ALA A 379 6.09 11.52 6.27
CA ALA A 379 7.34 12.11 5.81
C ALA A 379 7.08 13.27 4.85
N HIS A 380 7.36 14.50 5.30
CA HIS A 380 7.13 15.70 4.51
C HIS A 380 8.37 16.17 3.74
N ASP A 381 9.56 15.64 4.06
CA ASP A 381 10.78 15.94 3.32
C ASP A 381 11.83 14.82 3.51
N LEU A 382 12.86 14.82 2.67
CA LEU A 382 14.04 13.98 2.79
C LEU A 382 15.19 14.76 3.45
N LEU A 383 15.95 14.08 4.29
CA LEU A 383 17.15 14.65 4.90
C LEU A 383 18.37 14.21 4.11
N PHE A 384 19.21 15.17 3.70
CA PHE A 384 20.39 14.89 2.87
C PHE A 384 21.69 15.18 3.61
N ASN A 385 22.71 14.35 3.35
CA ASN A 385 24.08 14.69 3.69
C ASN A 385 24.56 15.79 2.74
N ARG A 386 24.91 16.96 3.29
CA ARG A 386 25.34 18.12 2.49
C ARG A 386 26.59 17.88 1.63
N GLN A 387 27.44 16.92 1.97
CA GLN A 387 28.69 16.64 1.27
C GLN A 387 28.56 15.53 0.22
N THR A 388 27.76 14.50 0.52
CA THR A 388 27.59 13.34 -0.37
C THR A 388 26.29 13.38 -1.16
N GLU A 389 25.39 14.30 -0.83
CA GLU A 389 24.01 14.40 -1.36
C GLU A 389 23.19 13.12 -1.20
N GLN A 390 23.62 12.21 -0.32
CA GLN A 390 22.92 10.98 -0.03
C GLN A 390 21.76 11.23 0.94
N ILE A 391 20.65 10.53 0.72
CA ILE A 391 19.54 10.47 1.67
C ILE A 391 20.06 9.86 2.98
N THR A 392 19.92 10.62 4.06
CA THR A 392 20.31 10.25 5.43
C THR A 392 19.11 9.92 6.31
N GLY A 393 17.91 10.32 5.91
CA GLY A 393 16.69 10.06 6.66
C GLY A 393 15.50 10.84 6.11
N PHE A 394 14.49 11.00 6.95
CA PHE A 394 13.20 11.61 6.62
C PHE A 394 12.86 12.70 7.64
N ALA A 395 12.39 13.85 7.15
CA ALA A 395 11.72 14.82 8.00
C ALA A 395 10.27 14.36 8.19
N ILE A 396 9.91 14.02 9.43
CA ILE A 396 8.65 13.34 9.73
C ILE A 396 7.78 14.14 10.71
N ARG A 397 6.47 13.84 10.67
CA ARG A 397 5.51 14.11 11.72
C ARG A 397 4.90 12.79 12.18
N ASN A 398 4.86 12.59 13.49
CA ASN A 398 4.29 11.41 14.11
C ASN A 398 3.01 11.80 14.85
N TRP A 399 1.99 10.96 14.71
CA TRP A 399 0.69 11.17 15.30
C TRP A 399 0.25 9.92 16.07
N ASP A 400 -0.31 10.14 17.25
CA ASP A 400 -0.87 9.12 18.11
C ASP A 400 -2.17 9.64 18.72
N ALA A 401 -3.24 8.84 18.71
CA ALA A 401 -4.45 9.16 19.46
C ALA A 401 -4.18 8.99 20.96
N ASP A 402 -4.68 9.92 21.79
CA ASP A 402 -4.60 9.80 23.25
C ASP A 402 -5.49 8.65 23.74
N ASP A 403 -6.67 8.47 23.12
CA ASP A 403 -7.61 7.41 23.45
C ASP A 403 -7.33 6.14 22.63
N LYS A 404 -7.02 5.04 23.33
CA LYS A 404 -6.71 3.72 22.75
C LYS A 404 -7.91 2.78 22.68
N THR A 405 -9.13 3.28 22.88
CA THR A 405 -10.35 2.46 22.85
C THR A 405 -10.53 1.75 21.51
N ILE A 406 -10.31 2.44 20.38
CA ILE A 406 -10.41 1.86 19.05
C ILE A 406 -9.39 0.73 18.85
N GLU A 407 -8.12 0.95 19.22
CA GLU A 407 -7.07 -0.08 19.14
C GLU A 407 -7.45 -1.32 19.96
N LYS A 408 -7.94 -1.13 21.19
CA LYS A 408 -8.35 -2.23 22.08
C LYS A 408 -9.53 -3.03 21.52
N ILE A 409 -10.50 -2.37 20.88
CA ILE A 409 -11.63 -3.05 20.24
C ILE A 409 -11.14 -4.03 19.17
N VAL A 410 -10.17 -3.60 18.35
CA VAL A 410 -9.63 -4.45 17.28
C VAL A 410 -8.73 -5.54 17.85
N GLU A 411 -7.86 -5.22 18.80
CA GLU A 411 -6.91 -6.16 19.40
C GLU A 411 -7.62 -7.29 20.16
N THR A 412 -8.74 -7.00 20.81
CA THR A 412 -9.50 -7.99 21.59
C THR A 412 -10.66 -8.63 20.81
N GLY A 413 -10.92 -8.17 19.59
CA GLY A 413 -12.09 -8.55 18.81
C GLY A 413 -12.09 -10.00 18.31
N GLY A 414 -10.91 -10.57 18.06
CA GLY A 414 -10.73 -11.98 17.65
C GLY A 414 -11.65 -12.43 16.49
N GLU A 415 -12.07 -13.69 16.55
CA GLU A 415 -12.96 -14.32 15.55
C GLU A 415 -14.35 -13.65 15.46
N GLU A 416 -14.86 -13.10 16.57
CA GLU A 416 -16.16 -12.42 16.58
C GLU A 416 -16.12 -11.16 15.69
N LEU A 417 -15.07 -10.34 15.85
CA LEU A 417 -14.88 -9.15 15.02
C LEU A 417 -14.61 -9.53 13.56
N LEU A 418 -13.82 -10.57 13.31
CA LEU A 418 -13.56 -11.09 11.96
C LEU A 418 -14.87 -11.50 11.25
N SER A 419 -15.73 -12.25 11.94
CA SER A 419 -17.03 -12.67 11.41
C SER A 419 -17.96 -11.48 11.16
N ALA A 420 -18.05 -10.56 12.12
CA ALA A 420 -18.87 -9.35 11.98
C ALA A 420 -18.39 -8.47 10.82
N TRP A 421 -17.08 -8.30 10.66
CA TRP A 421 -16.48 -7.53 9.57
C TRP A 421 -16.77 -8.14 8.21
N ASN A 422 -16.68 -9.46 8.07
CA ASN A 422 -17.05 -10.15 6.84
C ASN A 422 -18.54 -9.96 6.52
N SER A 423 -19.42 -10.13 7.51
CA SER A 423 -20.85 -9.90 7.33
C SER A 423 -21.17 -8.46 6.93
N ALA A 424 -20.56 -7.46 7.58
CA ALA A 424 -20.77 -6.05 7.25
C ALA A 424 -20.26 -5.70 5.85
N THR A 425 -19.15 -6.32 5.42
CA THR A 425 -18.65 -6.18 4.04
C THR A 425 -19.64 -6.75 3.03
N ASP A 426 -20.14 -7.97 3.26
CA ASP A 426 -21.07 -8.63 2.35
C ASP A 426 -22.37 -7.83 2.22
N GLU A 427 -22.86 -7.26 3.32
CA GLU A 427 -24.00 -6.35 3.32
C GLU A 427 -23.73 -5.08 2.49
N ALA A 428 -22.58 -4.43 2.70
CA ALA A 428 -22.18 -3.26 1.91
C ALA A 428 -22.16 -3.58 0.41
N ILE A 429 -21.51 -4.69 0.03
CA ILE A 429 -21.41 -5.13 -1.36
C ILE A 429 -22.81 -5.40 -1.94
N ALA A 430 -23.70 -6.04 -1.19
CA ALA A 430 -25.06 -6.31 -1.64
C ALA A 430 -25.85 -5.03 -1.91
N LEU A 431 -25.79 -4.06 -0.98
CA LEU A 431 -26.45 -2.75 -1.12
C LEU A 431 -25.90 -1.98 -2.32
N LEU A 432 -24.58 -1.92 -2.46
CA LEU A 432 -23.92 -1.20 -3.54
C LEU A 432 -24.18 -1.82 -4.92
N THR A 433 -24.15 -3.16 -5.02
CA THR A 433 -24.43 -3.87 -6.27
C THR A 433 -25.89 -3.69 -6.70
N SER A 434 -26.82 -3.57 -5.74
CA SER A 434 -28.24 -3.35 -6.05
C SER A 434 -28.54 -1.97 -6.63
N SER A 435 -27.65 -0.99 -6.41
CA SER A 435 -27.86 0.42 -6.77
C SER A 435 -27.60 0.78 -8.25
N ALA A 436 -27.39 -0.22 -9.13
CA ALA A 436 -27.18 -0.07 -10.57
C ALA A 436 -26.01 0.86 -10.96
N GLY A 437 -24.87 0.72 -10.28
CA GLY A 437 -23.62 1.40 -10.62
C GLY A 437 -22.71 0.56 -11.53
N ASP A 438 -21.86 1.23 -12.32
CA ASP A 438 -20.85 0.61 -13.20
C ASP A 438 -19.61 0.09 -12.44
N VAL A 439 -19.63 0.12 -11.10
CA VAL A 439 -18.51 -0.26 -10.23
C VAL A 439 -18.67 -1.71 -9.76
N GLU A 440 -17.63 -2.52 -9.94
CA GLU A 440 -17.58 -3.89 -9.42
C GLU A 440 -17.06 -3.91 -7.98
N TRP A 441 -17.95 -4.23 -7.03
CA TRP A 441 -17.65 -4.21 -5.58
C TRP A 441 -17.17 -5.55 -5.02
N LYS A 442 -17.38 -6.63 -5.78
CA LYS A 442 -16.94 -7.97 -5.37
C LYS A 442 -15.42 -8.07 -5.43
N ALA A 443 -14.87 -8.97 -4.63
CA ALA A 443 -13.45 -9.27 -4.68
C ALA A 443 -13.05 -9.70 -6.10
N PRO A 444 -12.03 -9.08 -6.70
CA PRO A 444 -11.42 -9.56 -7.93
C PRO A 444 -10.90 -11.01 -7.76
N PRO A 445 -10.63 -11.72 -8.86
CA PRO A 445 -10.03 -13.05 -8.80
C PRO A 445 -8.71 -13.05 -8.02
N THR A 446 -8.46 -14.09 -7.22
CA THR A 446 -7.23 -14.20 -6.41
C THR A 446 -5.94 -14.20 -7.23
N SER A 447 -6.01 -14.50 -8.53
CA SER A 447 -4.88 -14.38 -9.47
C SER A 447 -4.46 -12.93 -9.73
N THR A 448 -5.29 -11.95 -9.36
CA THR A 448 -4.97 -10.52 -9.47
C THR A 448 -4.32 -9.96 -8.21
N ASP A 449 -4.32 -10.70 -7.10
CA ASP A 449 -3.49 -10.40 -5.93
C ASP A 449 -2.07 -10.91 -6.22
N VAL A 450 -1.24 -10.03 -6.77
CA VAL A 450 0.11 -10.34 -7.21
C VAL A 450 1.10 -9.51 -6.40
N LEU A 451 1.95 -10.19 -5.65
CA LEU A 451 3.08 -9.55 -4.97
C LEU A 451 4.24 -9.40 -5.94
N ALA A 452 4.36 -8.21 -6.52
CA ALA A 452 5.41 -7.85 -7.46
C ALA A 452 6.44 -6.91 -6.82
N MET A 453 7.71 -7.03 -7.21
CA MET A 453 8.77 -6.12 -6.83
C MET A 453 9.55 -5.69 -8.08
N THR A 454 9.67 -4.38 -8.28
CA THR A 454 10.55 -3.81 -9.31
C THR A 454 12.00 -4.04 -8.94
N VAL A 455 12.76 -4.51 -9.92
CA VAL A 455 14.21 -4.73 -9.87
C VAL A 455 14.88 -3.86 -10.95
N SER A 456 16.20 -3.73 -10.91
CA SER A 456 16.94 -2.84 -11.82
C SER A 456 16.54 -2.98 -13.29
N LYS A 457 16.60 -1.86 -14.01
CA LYS A 457 16.38 -1.78 -15.47
C LYS A 457 14.94 -2.12 -15.89
N GLY A 458 13.94 -1.74 -15.08
CA GLY A 458 12.52 -1.92 -15.40
C GLY A 458 12.05 -3.38 -15.39
N ASN A 459 12.82 -4.28 -14.79
CA ASN A 459 12.40 -5.68 -14.64
C ASN A 459 11.52 -5.83 -13.40
N VAL A 460 10.62 -6.82 -13.39
CA VAL A 460 9.77 -7.14 -12.25
C VAL A 460 9.96 -8.61 -11.89
N VAL A 461 10.03 -8.89 -10.59
CA VAL A 461 9.94 -10.25 -10.07
C VAL A 461 8.60 -10.43 -9.36
N VAL A 462 7.99 -11.61 -9.53
CA VAL A 462 6.77 -11.97 -8.80
C VAL A 462 7.14 -12.92 -7.68
N MET A 463 6.58 -12.68 -6.51
CA MET A 463 6.81 -13.46 -5.31
C MET A 463 5.49 -14.11 -4.90
N PRO A 464 5.47 -15.39 -4.49
CA PRO A 464 4.31 -15.93 -3.81
C PRO A 464 4.15 -15.24 -2.47
N HIS A 465 2.90 -15.10 -2.03
CA HIS A 465 2.63 -14.55 -0.71
C HIS A 465 3.21 -15.47 0.38
N PRO A 466 3.91 -14.93 1.38
CA PRO A 466 4.52 -15.72 2.47
C PRO A 466 3.49 -16.44 3.33
N ASN A 467 2.24 -15.96 3.35
CA ASN A 467 1.10 -16.54 4.04
C ASN A 467 0.16 -17.32 3.09
N ALA A 468 0.60 -17.67 1.87
CA ALA A 468 -0.25 -18.36 0.90
C ALA A 468 -0.80 -19.70 1.42
N ASP A 469 -0.01 -20.45 2.18
CA ASP A 469 -0.39 -21.77 2.70
C ASP A 469 -1.15 -21.71 4.04
N THR A 470 -1.04 -20.59 4.76
CA THR A 470 -1.63 -20.43 6.10
C THR A 470 -2.92 -19.63 6.11
N LYS A 471 -3.11 -18.75 5.11
CA LYS A 471 -4.24 -17.82 5.06
C LYS A 471 -5.50 -18.51 4.52
N THR A 472 -6.56 -18.51 5.31
CA THR A 472 -7.87 -19.12 4.95
C THR A 472 -8.91 -18.11 4.49
N GLY A 473 -8.62 -16.82 4.57
CA GLY A 473 -9.50 -15.73 4.22
C GLY A 473 -8.85 -14.37 4.52
N PRO A 474 -9.56 -13.26 4.34
CA PRO A 474 -9.03 -11.94 4.66
C PRO A 474 -8.71 -11.80 6.15
N GLU A 475 -7.74 -10.97 6.48
CA GLU A 475 -7.22 -10.78 7.84
C GLU A 475 -7.33 -9.32 8.29
N ILE A 476 -7.43 -9.14 9.62
CA ILE A 476 -7.43 -7.83 10.28
C ILE A 476 -6.03 -7.60 10.84
N HIS A 477 -5.44 -6.46 10.50
CA HIS A 477 -4.10 -6.09 10.91
C HIS A 477 -4.13 -4.81 11.75
N LEU A 478 -3.25 -4.74 12.74
CA LEU A 478 -2.97 -3.52 13.51
C LEU A 478 -1.53 -3.08 13.25
N GLY A 479 -1.32 -1.81 12.96
CA GLY A 479 0.03 -1.27 12.80
C GLY A 479 0.08 0.19 12.39
N THR A 480 1.30 0.69 12.23
CA THR A 480 1.55 2.07 11.82
C THR A 480 1.10 2.28 10.38
N VAL A 481 0.24 3.28 10.14
CA VAL A 481 -0.04 3.76 8.78
C VAL A 481 0.98 4.84 8.44
N GLY A 482 1.53 4.81 7.23
CA GLY A 482 2.53 5.77 6.77
C GLY A 482 2.04 6.55 5.57
N ALA A 483 2.62 7.72 5.34
CA ALA A 483 2.54 8.40 4.06
C ALA A 483 3.75 9.30 3.86
N MET A 484 3.95 9.71 2.62
CA MET A 484 5.05 10.56 2.22
C MET A 484 4.55 11.62 1.24
N SER A 485 5.15 12.81 1.25
CA SER A 485 5.03 13.75 0.13
C SER A 485 5.45 13.05 -1.17
N ALA A 486 4.93 13.50 -2.32
CA ALA A 486 5.45 13.13 -3.62
C ALA A 486 6.90 13.63 -3.74
N MET A 487 7.82 12.77 -3.29
CA MET A 487 9.25 13.06 -3.33
C MET A 487 9.66 13.23 -4.80
N LYS A 488 10.24 14.38 -5.14
CA LYS A 488 10.81 14.59 -6.47
C LYS A 488 11.86 13.52 -6.75
N LYS A 489 11.93 13.06 -7.99
CA LYS A 489 13.03 12.21 -8.45
C LYS A 489 14.35 12.92 -8.14
N TYR A 490 15.21 12.26 -7.38
CA TYR A 490 16.55 12.71 -7.09
C TYR A 490 17.52 11.91 -7.94
N GLU A 491 18.09 12.55 -8.96
CA GLU A 491 19.26 12.02 -9.66
C GLU A 491 20.49 12.24 -8.79
N LYS A 492 21.22 11.17 -8.48
CA LYS A 492 22.56 11.31 -7.91
C LYS A 492 23.53 11.84 -8.97
N TRP A 493 24.58 12.52 -8.51
CA TRP A 493 25.68 13.02 -9.35
C TRP A 493 26.38 11.94 -10.19
N ASP A 494 26.26 10.66 -9.83
CA ASP A 494 26.83 9.51 -10.55
C ASP A 494 25.88 8.88 -11.58
N GLY A 495 24.67 9.43 -11.75
CA GLY A 495 23.66 8.92 -12.67
C GLY A 495 22.91 7.68 -12.19
N GLU A 496 23.11 7.23 -10.93
CA GLU A 496 22.26 6.21 -10.31
C GLU A 496 21.02 6.86 -9.64
N GLU A 497 19.84 6.59 -10.17
CA GLU A 497 18.56 7.00 -9.58
C GLU A 497 18.24 6.07 -8.39
N ASP A 498 18.10 6.61 -7.17
CA ASP A 498 17.41 5.85 -6.11
C ASP A 498 15.93 5.86 -6.48
N SER A 499 15.41 4.72 -6.94
CA SER A 499 14.00 4.61 -7.32
C SER A 499 13.10 5.02 -6.14
N LEU A 500 11.99 5.70 -6.43
CA LEU A 500 10.99 6.09 -5.42
C LEU A 500 10.56 4.87 -4.58
N ALA A 501 10.48 3.69 -5.20
CA ALA A 501 10.22 2.42 -4.53
C ALA A 501 11.22 2.14 -3.40
N LYS A 502 12.53 2.33 -3.63
CA LYS A 502 13.58 2.12 -2.61
C LYS A 502 13.49 3.14 -1.47
N VAL A 503 13.11 4.38 -1.78
CA VAL A 503 12.90 5.43 -0.77
C VAL A 503 11.69 5.08 0.12
N ARG A 504 10.55 4.70 -0.48
CA ARG A 504 9.35 4.24 0.26
C ARG A 504 9.65 3.04 1.14
N GLU A 505 10.41 2.11 0.63
CA GLU A 505 10.82 0.92 1.34
C GLU A 505 11.70 1.26 2.55
N THR A 506 12.69 2.13 2.37
CA THR A 506 13.55 2.61 3.46
C THR A 506 12.73 3.34 4.51
N PHE A 507 11.75 4.14 4.10
CA PHE A 507 10.79 4.79 5.00
C PHE A 507 9.99 3.76 5.79
N ALA A 508 9.42 2.76 5.11
CA ALA A 508 8.61 1.73 5.74
C ALA A 508 9.39 0.92 6.78
N GLU A 509 10.63 0.52 6.46
CA GLU A 509 11.52 -0.17 7.39
C GLU A 509 11.93 0.70 8.57
N SER A 510 12.23 1.99 8.34
CA SER A 510 12.72 2.89 9.38
C SER A 510 11.67 3.19 10.46
N PHE A 511 10.39 3.16 10.09
CA PHE A 511 9.29 3.56 10.98
C PHE A 511 8.27 2.45 11.25
N GLY A 512 8.54 1.21 10.85
CA GLY A 512 7.65 0.08 11.09
C GLY A 512 6.28 0.26 10.43
N ILE A 513 6.25 0.83 9.22
CA ILE A 513 5.03 1.10 8.48
C ILE A 513 4.42 -0.20 7.98
N ARG A 514 3.10 -0.35 8.15
CA ARG A 514 2.32 -1.51 7.73
C ARG A 514 1.64 -1.33 6.38
N CYS A 515 1.12 -0.13 6.14
CA CYS A 515 0.59 0.28 4.84
C CYS A 515 0.90 1.76 4.61
N ILE A 516 0.98 2.13 3.34
CA ILE A 516 1.18 3.51 2.90
C ILE A 516 -0.13 4.02 2.29
N ASP A 517 -0.56 5.23 2.67
CA ASP A 517 -1.71 5.91 2.10
C ASP A 517 -1.34 7.21 1.38
N ALA A 518 -2.34 7.91 0.86
CA ALA A 518 -2.17 9.11 0.04
C ALA A 518 -1.74 10.38 0.82
N GLY A 519 -1.62 10.35 2.15
CA GLY A 519 -1.20 11.50 2.94
C GLY A 519 -2.34 12.32 3.55
N PHE A 520 -2.72 11.98 4.78
CA PHE A 520 -3.78 12.61 5.58
C PHE A 520 -3.25 13.47 6.73
N ASP A 521 -2.00 13.93 6.64
CA ASP A 521 -1.35 14.69 7.71
C ASP A 521 -2.10 15.96 8.11
N SER A 522 -2.62 16.74 7.14
CA SER A 522 -3.43 17.93 7.43
C SER A 522 -4.80 17.59 8.03
N VAL A 523 -5.36 16.43 7.67
CA VAL A 523 -6.62 15.91 8.23
C VAL A 523 -6.40 15.53 9.69
N VAL A 524 -5.38 14.72 9.98
CA VAL A 524 -5.02 14.34 11.36
C VAL A 524 -4.66 15.57 12.18
N GLY A 525 -3.91 16.51 11.62
CA GLY A 525 -3.60 17.79 12.25
C GLY A 525 -4.85 18.61 12.61
N ALA A 526 -5.86 18.63 11.73
CA ALA A 526 -7.14 19.29 12.01
C ALA A 526 -7.97 18.56 13.08
N VAL A 527 -7.96 17.22 13.10
CA VAL A 527 -8.61 16.39 14.14
C VAL A 527 -8.01 16.68 15.52
N VAL A 528 -6.69 16.57 15.62
CA VAL A 528 -5.97 16.82 16.88
C VAL A 528 -6.09 18.29 17.29
N GLY A 529 -5.95 19.23 16.34
CA GLY A 529 -6.12 20.66 16.58
C GLY A 529 -7.53 21.04 17.06
N SER A 530 -8.55 20.26 16.69
CA SER A 530 -9.93 20.39 17.18
C SER A 530 -10.17 19.67 18.51
N CYS A 531 -9.10 19.18 19.17
CA CYS A 531 -9.13 18.50 20.46
C CYS A 531 -9.88 17.16 20.47
N VAL A 532 -10.06 16.51 19.32
CA VAL A 532 -10.60 15.15 19.26
C VAL A 532 -9.49 14.15 19.59
N ARG A 533 -9.67 13.43 20.70
CA ARG A 533 -8.66 12.52 21.27
C ARG A 533 -8.76 11.07 20.80
N SER A 534 -9.92 10.69 20.26
CA SER A 534 -10.21 9.34 19.81
C SER A 534 -10.34 9.33 18.28
N TRP A 535 -9.35 8.79 17.60
CA TRP A 535 -9.36 8.72 16.15
C TRP A 535 -8.56 7.53 15.63
N ALA A 536 -8.87 7.07 14.41
CA ALA A 536 -8.13 6.01 13.75
C ALA A 536 -8.21 6.13 12.22
N LEU A 537 -7.14 5.71 11.55
CA LEU A 537 -7.17 5.41 10.12
C LEU A 537 -7.55 3.96 9.91
N ILE A 538 -8.49 3.70 9.00
CA ILE A 538 -8.92 2.36 8.59
C ILE A 538 -8.66 2.25 7.10
N ARG A 539 -7.82 1.29 6.72
CA ARG A 539 -7.28 1.15 5.38
C ARG A 539 -7.57 -0.23 4.81
N GLY A 540 -8.44 -0.27 3.80
CA GLY A 540 -8.60 -1.46 2.97
C GLY A 540 -7.45 -1.57 1.99
N ILE A 541 -6.86 -2.75 1.86
CA ILE A 541 -5.68 -2.93 1.03
C ILE A 541 -6.07 -3.18 -0.43
N SER A 542 -5.69 -2.26 -1.31
CA SER A 542 -5.97 -2.32 -2.76
C SER A 542 -4.73 -2.56 -3.62
N ASP A 543 -3.54 -2.26 -3.12
CA ASP A 543 -2.27 -2.58 -3.79
C ASP A 543 -1.12 -2.81 -2.80
N TYR A 544 0.12 -2.82 -3.31
CA TYR A 544 1.36 -2.87 -2.53
C TYR A 544 2.17 -1.57 -2.65
N ASP A 545 1.49 -0.46 -2.96
CA ASP A 545 2.08 0.87 -3.10
C ASP A 545 1.43 1.87 -2.11
N TYR A 546 0.52 2.75 -2.56
CA TYR A 546 -0.19 3.73 -1.72
C TYR A 546 -1.73 3.68 -1.86
N GLY A 547 -2.26 2.59 -2.41
CA GLY A 547 -3.69 2.33 -2.56
C GLY A 547 -4.33 2.90 -3.84
N GLN A 548 -3.58 3.65 -4.62
CA GLN A 548 -4.04 4.28 -5.86
C GLN A 548 -3.09 4.03 -7.05
N SER A 549 -2.33 2.93 -7.01
CA SER A 549 -1.60 2.46 -8.20
C SER A 549 -2.57 1.99 -9.30
N ARG A 550 -2.09 1.99 -10.55
CA ARG A 550 -2.87 1.47 -11.69
C ARG A 550 -3.26 0.01 -11.48
N ALA A 551 -2.32 -0.81 -10.99
CA ALA A 551 -2.58 -2.21 -10.66
C ALA A 551 -3.65 -2.38 -9.56
N GLY A 552 -3.70 -1.44 -8.61
CA GLY A 552 -4.66 -1.46 -7.50
C GLY A 552 -6.08 -1.05 -7.85
N LYS A 553 -6.31 -0.37 -8.99
CA LYS A 553 -7.61 0.21 -9.34
C LYS A 553 -8.75 -0.82 -9.35
N VAL A 554 -8.48 -2.05 -9.81
CA VAL A 554 -9.46 -3.15 -9.82
C VAL A 554 -9.85 -3.61 -8.41
N TRP A 555 -9.00 -3.39 -7.41
CA TRP A 555 -9.25 -3.75 -6.01
C TRP A 555 -9.82 -2.61 -5.17
N GLN A 556 -9.74 -1.35 -5.63
CA GLN A 556 -10.12 -0.18 -4.83
C GLN A 556 -11.56 -0.22 -4.32
N ALA A 557 -12.54 -0.58 -5.15
CA ALA A 557 -13.93 -0.65 -4.74
C ALA A 557 -14.15 -1.72 -3.66
N HIS A 558 -13.60 -2.92 -3.87
CA HIS A 558 -13.67 -3.99 -2.88
C HIS A 558 -12.97 -3.59 -1.56
N ALA A 559 -11.75 -3.08 -1.64
CA ALA A 559 -10.97 -2.61 -0.49
C ALA A 559 -11.70 -1.47 0.27
N ALA A 560 -12.35 -0.54 -0.44
CA ALA A 560 -13.18 0.50 0.15
C ALA A 560 -14.36 -0.10 0.94
N ALA A 561 -15.06 -1.10 0.39
CA ALA A 561 -16.12 -1.82 1.10
C ALA A 561 -15.59 -2.55 2.35
N ARG A 562 -14.40 -3.15 2.27
CA ARG A 562 -13.72 -3.77 3.43
C ARG A 562 -13.42 -2.73 4.52
N ALA A 563 -12.90 -1.56 4.16
CA ALA A 563 -12.60 -0.49 5.10
C ALA A 563 -13.87 0.07 5.76
N ALA A 564 -14.93 0.30 4.98
CA ALA A 564 -16.22 0.77 5.48
C ALA A 564 -16.88 -0.24 6.43
N GLY A 565 -16.84 -1.54 6.09
CA GLY A 565 -17.33 -2.61 6.96
C GLY A 565 -16.60 -2.67 8.29
N MET A 566 -15.27 -2.51 8.28
CA MET A 566 -14.48 -2.46 9.52
C MET A 566 -14.83 -1.22 10.37
N ALA A 567 -14.99 -0.05 9.73
CA ALA A 567 -15.42 1.16 10.40
C ALA A 567 -16.77 0.96 11.11
N ARG A 568 -17.75 0.35 10.42
CA ARG A 568 -19.05 0.01 11.01
C ARG A 568 -18.90 -0.86 12.27
N CYS A 569 -18.16 -1.96 12.18
CA CYS A 569 -17.99 -2.89 13.30
C CYS A 569 -17.31 -2.25 14.51
N ILE A 570 -16.32 -1.38 14.29
CA ILE A 570 -15.66 -0.65 15.38
C ILE A 570 -16.64 0.35 16.00
N ILE A 571 -17.37 1.12 15.19
CA ILE A 571 -18.34 2.12 15.67
C ILE A 571 -19.42 1.45 16.53
N GLU A 572 -19.99 0.32 16.09
CA GLU A 572 -21.00 -0.42 16.86
C GLU A 572 -20.51 -0.90 18.24
N LYS A 573 -19.19 -1.11 18.39
CA LYS A 573 -18.54 -1.53 19.64
C LYS A 573 -18.03 -0.35 20.49
N LEU A 574 -18.10 0.89 20.01
CA LEU A 574 -17.71 2.06 20.80
C LEU A 574 -18.62 2.23 22.03
N PRO A 575 -18.09 2.68 23.18
CA PRO A 575 -18.88 3.01 24.36
C PRO A 575 -19.96 4.03 24.00
N LYS A 576 -21.19 3.82 24.46
CA LYS A 576 -22.26 4.80 24.24
C LYS A 576 -21.88 6.13 24.91
N SER A 577 -22.04 7.23 24.18
CA SER A 577 -21.92 8.58 24.73
C SER A 577 -22.84 8.72 25.95
N ALA A 578 -22.31 9.30 27.02
CA ALA A 578 -22.92 9.33 28.35
C ALA A 578 -24.10 10.31 28.47
#